data_AF-A0A6M1SUU8-F1
#
_entry.id   AF-A0A6M1SUU8-F1
#
_cell.length_a   1.000
_cell.length_b   1.000
_cell.length_c   1.000
_cell.angle_alpha   90.00
_cell.angle_beta   90.00
_cell.angle_gamma   90.00
#
_symmetry.space_group_name_H-M   'P 1'
#
loop_
_entity.id
_entity.type
_entity.pdbx_description
1 polymer ?
#
loop_
_entity_poly.entity_id
_entity_poly.type
_entity_poly.pdbx_seq_one_letter_code
_entity_poly.pdbx_strand_id
1 'polypeptide(L)'
;MSKLQSVQIAPRWNDPRQVEVRLVPDPSMTDAEYFHQRQTKAGDNVGKTGAAISMIELIGGLARIKDRTEPQEAAAAKFRMLFDRSQIGGAKATDYTKQRVDTSGPQQDASAEYGDDARRQYRDAVQFLGLLQSSLVERVVVHDQAISTVAGKSSRARTRVTRELLDALDRLAVHFGLSSTKPK
;
A
#
# COMPACT_ATOMS: atom_id res chain seq x y z
N MET A 1 -15.64 -23.91 -39.32
CA MET A 1 -15.30 -24.59 -38.06
C MET A 1 -14.19 -23.80 -37.38
N SER A 2 -14.52 -23.13 -36.27
CA SER A 2 -13.70 -22.13 -35.59
C SER A 2 -12.66 -22.79 -34.67
N LYS A 3 -11.38 -22.46 -34.84
CA LYS A 3 -10.31 -22.83 -33.90
C LYS A 3 -10.37 -21.88 -32.70
N LEU A 4 -10.88 -22.38 -31.58
CA LEU A 4 -10.73 -21.75 -30.27
C LEU A 4 -9.23 -21.75 -29.92
N GLN A 5 -8.58 -20.60 -30.05
CA GLN A 5 -7.27 -20.37 -29.44
C GLN A 5 -7.48 -20.27 -27.93
N SER A 6 -7.06 -21.29 -27.21
CA SER A 6 -6.89 -21.27 -25.76
C SER A 6 -5.89 -20.17 -25.41
N VAL A 7 -6.39 -19.05 -24.90
CA VAL A 7 -5.56 -18.01 -24.28
C VAL A 7 -5.02 -18.60 -22.98
N GLN A 8 -3.77 -19.07 -23.03
CA GLN A 8 -3.02 -19.42 -21.82
C GLN A 8 -2.74 -18.12 -21.06
N ILE A 9 -3.57 -17.81 -20.06
CA ILE A 9 -3.30 -16.76 -19.08
C ILE A 9 -2.22 -17.32 -18.15
N ALA A 10 -0.96 -17.02 -18.45
CA ALA A 10 0.14 -17.32 -17.56
C ALA A 10 -0.08 -16.60 -16.21
N PRO A 11 0.14 -17.25 -15.05
CA PRO A 11 0.06 -16.59 -13.75
C PRO A 11 1.09 -15.44 -13.69
N ARG A 12 0.62 -14.26 -13.26
CA ARG A 12 1.32 -12.96 -13.28
C ARG A 12 2.53 -12.84 -12.33
N TRP A 13 2.93 -13.94 -11.68
CA TRP A 13 3.85 -13.97 -10.52
C TRP A 13 5.30 -14.35 -10.86
N ASN A 14 5.85 -13.93 -12.01
CA ASN A 14 7.17 -14.42 -12.43
C ASN A 14 8.16 -13.36 -12.96
N ASP A 15 8.02 -12.09 -12.55
CA ASP A 15 9.14 -11.13 -12.71
C ASP A 15 9.93 -11.04 -11.38
N PRO A 16 11.11 -11.68 -11.27
CA PRO A 16 11.94 -11.62 -10.07
C PRO A 16 12.42 -10.21 -9.72
N ARG A 17 12.24 -9.22 -10.62
CA ARG A 17 12.55 -7.80 -10.38
C ARG A 17 11.52 -7.09 -9.49
N GLN A 18 10.42 -7.75 -9.15
CA GLN A 18 9.31 -7.18 -8.37
C GLN A 18 9.16 -7.81 -6.99
N VAL A 19 10.09 -8.68 -6.60
CA VAL A 19 10.13 -9.31 -5.28
C VAL A 19 11.30 -8.71 -4.52
N GLU A 20 11.01 -8.02 -3.42
CA GLU A 20 12.04 -7.45 -2.54
C GLU A 20 12.07 -8.23 -1.24
N VAL A 21 13.26 -8.61 -0.78
CA VAL A 21 13.42 -9.26 0.53
C VAL A 21 13.48 -8.19 1.60
N ARG A 22 12.44 -8.10 2.44
CA ARG A 22 12.40 -7.19 3.59
C ARG A 22 12.45 -7.96 4.90
N LEU A 23 13.11 -7.38 5.90
CA LEU A 23 13.15 -7.91 7.26
C LEU A 23 11.81 -7.64 7.94
N VAL A 24 11.03 -8.69 8.17
CA VAL A 24 9.75 -8.66 8.88
C VAL A 24 9.88 -9.41 10.21
N PRO A 25 9.08 -9.09 11.24
CA PRO A 25 9.03 -9.90 12.45
C PRO A 25 8.79 -11.38 12.08
N ASP A 26 9.61 -12.27 12.64
CA ASP A 26 9.50 -13.69 12.36
C ASP A 26 8.19 -14.25 12.94
N PRO A 27 7.25 -14.72 12.10
CA PRO A 27 5.95 -15.20 12.56
C PRO A 27 6.03 -16.53 13.33
N SER A 28 7.17 -17.23 13.25
CA SER A 28 7.41 -18.47 13.97
C SER A 28 8.09 -18.25 15.32
N MET A 29 8.56 -17.03 15.60
CA MET A 29 9.31 -16.73 16.81
C MET A 29 8.38 -16.53 18.01
N THR A 30 8.71 -17.22 19.09
CA THR A 30 8.02 -17.06 20.37
C THR A 30 8.55 -15.85 21.14
N ASP A 31 7.72 -15.26 22.01
CA ASP A 31 8.11 -14.11 22.84
C ASP A 31 9.37 -14.42 23.67
N ALA A 32 9.46 -15.64 24.22
CA ALA A 32 10.61 -16.09 24.99
C ALA A 32 11.90 -16.13 24.16
N GLU A 33 11.84 -16.64 22.92
CA GLU A 33 12.97 -16.61 21.99
C GLU A 33 13.36 -15.20 21.58
N TYR A 34 12.38 -14.32 21.36
CA TYR A 34 12.64 -12.91 21.06
C TYR A 34 13.41 -12.23 22.19
N PHE A 35 12.97 -12.39 23.44
CA PHE A 35 13.67 -11.80 24.60
C PHE A 35 15.07 -12.41 24.79
N HIS A 36 15.25 -13.71 24.55
CA HIS A 36 16.56 -14.36 24.61
C HIS A 36 17.51 -13.84 23.51
N GLN A 37 17.02 -13.70 22.28
CA GLN A 37 17.81 -13.13 21.18
C GLN A 37 18.14 -11.66 21.43
N ARG A 38 17.24 -10.89 22.04
CA ARG A 38 17.49 -9.48 22.36
C ARG A 38 18.55 -9.28 23.43
N GLN A 39 18.72 -10.25 24.33
CA GLN A 39 19.79 -10.24 25.33
C GLN A 39 21.14 -10.70 24.76
N THR A 40 21.15 -11.54 23.73
CA THR A 40 22.36 -12.17 23.18
C THR A 40 22.88 -11.53 21.89
N LYS A 41 22.03 -10.83 21.14
CA LYS A 41 22.37 -10.15 19.88
C LYS A 41 22.08 -8.65 19.99
N ALA A 42 23.04 -7.82 19.59
CA ALA A 42 22.87 -6.37 19.50
C ALA A 42 22.41 -5.96 18.09
N GLY A 43 21.41 -5.08 18.00
CA GLY A 43 20.96 -4.43 16.75
C GLY A 43 19.45 -4.50 16.51
N ASP A 44 18.96 -3.67 15.60
CA ASP A 44 17.52 -3.47 15.32
C ASP A 44 16.86 -4.62 14.53
N ASN A 45 17.62 -5.67 14.20
CA ASN A 45 17.18 -6.80 13.38
C ASN A 45 16.86 -8.07 14.20
N VAL A 46 16.90 -7.97 15.53
CA VAL A 46 16.54 -9.09 16.42
C VAL A 46 15.09 -9.50 16.16
N GLY A 47 14.87 -10.80 16.01
CA GLY A 47 13.54 -11.37 15.77
C GLY A 47 12.93 -11.07 14.41
N LYS A 48 13.73 -10.65 13.43
CA LYS A 48 13.28 -10.45 12.06
C LYS A 48 13.79 -11.53 11.13
N THR A 49 12.95 -11.98 10.21
CA THR A 49 13.29 -12.90 9.11
C THR A 49 13.10 -12.22 7.77
N GLY A 50 13.84 -12.66 6.75
CA GLY A 50 13.70 -12.14 5.40
C GLY A 50 12.44 -12.70 4.74
N ALA A 51 11.45 -11.83 4.48
CA ALA A 51 10.28 -12.19 3.70
C ALA A 51 10.37 -11.59 2.29
N ALA A 52 10.08 -12.41 1.29
CA ALA A 52 9.88 -11.99 -0.08
C ALA A 52 8.53 -11.27 -0.19
N ILE A 53 8.56 -9.94 -0.37
CA ILE A 53 7.35 -9.12 -0.54
C ILE A 53 7.16 -8.82 -2.02
N SER A 54 5.95 -9.05 -2.52
CA SER A 54 5.56 -8.60 -3.86
C SER A 54 5.39 -7.09 -3.87
N MET A 55 6.26 -6.38 -4.59
CA MET A 55 6.19 -4.93 -4.72
C MET A 55 4.94 -4.48 -5.49
N ILE A 56 4.38 -5.31 -6.37
CA ILE A 56 3.07 -5.03 -6.99
C ILE A 56 1.96 -5.02 -5.93
N GLU A 57 2.00 -5.91 -4.95
CA GLU A 57 1.00 -5.92 -3.87
C GLU A 57 1.20 -4.75 -2.91
N LEU A 58 2.43 -4.29 -2.72
CA LEU A 58 2.72 -3.18 -1.82
C LEU A 58 2.43 -1.81 -2.44
N ILE A 59 2.89 -1.56 -3.67
CA ILE A 59 2.87 -0.24 -4.32
C ILE A 59 2.27 -0.24 -5.74
N GLY A 60 1.72 -1.36 -6.20
CA GLY A 60 0.97 -1.45 -7.45
C GLY A 60 1.79 -1.09 -8.68
N GLY A 61 1.24 -0.19 -9.49
CA GLY A 61 1.81 0.30 -10.74
C GLY A 61 3.17 0.97 -10.58
N LEU A 62 3.44 1.54 -9.40
CA LEU A 62 4.69 2.20 -9.06
C LEU A 62 5.89 1.24 -9.09
N ALA A 63 5.68 -0.06 -8.81
CA ALA A 63 6.74 -1.07 -8.83
C ALA A 63 7.45 -1.19 -10.19
N ARG A 64 6.85 -0.69 -11.28
CA ARG A 64 7.43 -0.68 -12.62
C ARG A 64 8.31 0.53 -12.91
N ILE A 65 8.28 1.55 -12.05
CA ILE A 65 9.09 2.78 -12.17
C ILE A 65 10.39 2.58 -11.39
N LYS A 66 11.54 2.78 -12.04
CA LYS A 66 12.86 2.54 -11.43
C LYS A 66 13.35 3.69 -10.55
N ASP A 67 13.08 4.93 -10.92
CA ASP A 67 13.65 6.13 -10.29
C ASP A 67 12.85 6.62 -9.08
N ARG A 68 12.40 5.69 -8.23
CA ARG A 68 11.62 5.98 -7.02
C ARG A 68 12.51 5.97 -5.77
N THR A 69 12.17 6.80 -4.80
CA THR A 69 12.91 6.90 -3.52
C THR A 69 12.20 6.12 -2.41
N GLU A 70 12.92 5.75 -1.35
CA GLU A 70 12.33 5.04 -0.19
C GLU A 70 11.14 5.81 0.44
N PRO A 71 11.17 7.15 0.63
CA PRO A 71 10.01 7.88 1.13
C PRO A 71 8.79 7.80 0.21
N GLN A 72 9.00 7.80 -1.12
CA GLN A 72 7.91 7.65 -2.09
C GLN A 72 7.29 6.25 -2.03
N GLU A 73 8.11 5.21 -1.88
CA GLU A 73 7.62 3.84 -1.69
C GLU A 73 6.83 3.71 -0.40
N ALA A 74 7.34 4.26 0.71
CA ALA A 74 6.67 4.23 2.00
C ALA A 74 5.35 5.00 1.97
N ALA A 75 5.32 6.16 1.29
CA ALA A 75 4.11 6.94 1.10
C ALA A 75 3.07 6.20 0.25
N ALA A 76 3.50 5.56 -0.85
CA ALA A 76 2.62 4.74 -1.70
C ALA A 76 2.03 3.55 -0.91
N ALA A 77 2.87 2.84 -0.16
CA ALA A 77 2.43 1.71 0.67
C ALA A 77 1.43 2.15 1.74
N LYS A 78 1.70 3.27 2.44
CA LYS A 78 0.78 3.83 3.44
C LYS A 78 -0.54 4.29 2.80
N PHE A 79 -0.49 4.96 1.66
CA PHE A 79 -1.68 5.40 0.92
C PHE A 79 -2.57 4.21 0.52
N ARG A 80 -1.97 3.15 -0.02
CA ARG A 80 -2.70 1.92 -0.38
C ARG A 80 -3.30 1.23 0.85
N MET A 81 -2.52 1.10 1.92
CA MET A 81 -3.01 0.53 3.18
C MET A 81 -4.21 1.32 3.74
N LEU A 82 -4.15 2.66 3.68
CA LEU A 82 -5.27 3.52 4.09
C LEU A 82 -6.49 3.32 3.20
N PHE A 83 -6.30 3.22 1.88
CA PHE A 83 -7.39 2.91 0.95
C PHE A 83 -8.03 1.56 1.31
N ASP A 84 -7.26 0.48 1.41
CA ASP A 84 -7.78 -0.86 1.69
C ASP A 84 -8.53 -0.90 3.03
N ARG A 85 -7.94 -0.32 4.08
CA ARG A 85 -8.58 -0.23 5.41
C ARG A 85 -9.84 0.62 5.41
N SER A 86 -9.88 1.68 4.59
CA SER A 86 -11.08 2.52 4.45
C SER A 86 -12.27 1.76 3.85
N GLN A 87 -12.00 0.71 3.05
CA GLN A 87 -13.04 -0.14 2.44
C GLN A 87 -13.60 -1.19 3.41
N ILE A 88 -12.78 -1.68 4.36
CA ILE A 88 -13.15 -2.75 5.31
C ILE A 88 -14.37 -2.38 6.19
N GLY A 89 -14.62 -1.09 6.41
CA GLY A 89 -15.79 -0.58 7.15
C GLY A 89 -16.95 -0.04 6.29
N GLY A 90 -16.89 -0.14 4.96
CA GLY A 90 -17.94 0.36 4.04
C GLY A 90 -19.01 -0.68 3.70
N ALA A 91 -18.63 -1.97 3.63
CA ALA A 91 -19.56 -3.06 3.33
C ALA A 91 -20.48 -3.44 4.50
N LYS A 92 -20.10 -3.05 5.72
CA LYS A 92 -20.97 -3.07 6.90
C LYS A 92 -21.31 -1.63 7.23
N ALA A 93 -22.29 -1.06 6.52
CA ALA A 93 -23.04 0.05 7.08
C ALA A 93 -23.52 -0.41 8.45
N THR A 94 -22.89 0.09 9.51
CA THR A 94 -23.32 -0.11 10.89
C THR A 94 -24.74 0.42 10.96
N ASP A 95 -25.69 -0.50 10.91
CA ASP A 95 -27.08 -0.21 11.12
C ASP A 95 -27.23 0.20 12.58
N TYR A 96 -27.10 1.50 12.87
CA TYR A 96 -27.28 2.07 14.21
C TYR A 96 -28.72 1.89 14.73
N THR A 97 -29.64 1.36 13.91
CA THR A 97 -31.01 1.02 14.31
C THR A 97 -31.19 -0.45 14.68
N LYS A 98 -30.18 -1.31 14.48
CA LYS A 98 -30.21 -2.68 14.99
C LYS A 98 -29.97 -2.68 16.48
N GLN A 99 -31.03 -3.03 17.22
CA GLN A 99 -31.02 -3.30 18.65
C GLN A 99 -29.78 -4.12 19.02
N ARG A 100 -28.85 -3.51 19.78
CA ARG A 100 -27.67 -4.17 20.32
C ARG A 100 -28.14 -5.32 21.21
N VAL A 101 -28.02 -6.55 20.70
CA VAL A 101 -28.23 -7.75 21.50
C VAL A 101 -26.90 -8.06 22.18
N ASP A 102 -26.96 -8.22 23.49
CA ASP A 102 -25.84 -8.41 24.39
C ASP A 102 -25.16 -9.78 24.13
N THR A 103 -24.39 -9.87 23.05
CA THR A 103 -23.53 -11.00 22.73
C THR A 103 -22.09 -10.51 22.71
N SER A 104 -21.55 -10.31 23.91
CA SER A 104 -20.16 -10.55 24.31
C SER A 104 -19.09 -10.66 23.20
N GLY A 105 -18.20 -9.65 23.15
CA GLY A 105 -16.86 -9.74 22.55
C GLY A 105 -16.19 -8.38 22.26
N PRO A 106 -15.00 -8.05 22.82
CA PRO A 106 -14.29 -6.78 22.60
C PRO A 106 -13.84 -6.52 21.14
N GLN A 107 -13.99 -7.51 20.26
CA GLN A 107 -13.37 -7.52 18.94
C GLN A 107 -14.16 -6.77 17.85
N GLN A 108 -15.46 -6.55 18.07
CA GLN A 108 -16.32 -5.85 17.10
C GLN A 108 -16.14 -4.33 17.15
N ASP A 109 -15.93 -3.75 18.33
CA ASP A 109 -15.72 -2.30 18.48
C ASP A 109 -14.37 -1.86 17.90
N ALA A 110 -13.30 -2.64 18.13
CA ALA A 110 -11.97 -2.35 17.59
C ALA A 110 -11.96 -2.30 16.05
N SER A 111 -12.64 -3.24 15.39
CA SER A 111 -12.68 -3.32 13.92
C SER A 111 -13.39 -2.12 13.27
N ALA A 112 -14.40 -1.56 13.94
CA ALA A 112 -15.11 -0.37 13.48
C ALA A 112 -14.26 0.89 13.65
N GLU A 113 -13.57 1.02 14.79
CA GLU A 113 -12.73 2.16 15.13
C GLU A 113 -11.50 2.27 14.20
N TYR A 114 -10.85 1.14 13.88
CA TYR A 114 -9.74 1.10 12.91
C TYR A 114 -10.16 1.52 11.49
N GLY A 115 -11.40 1.20 11.09
CA GLY A 115 -11.95 1.62 9.80
C GLY A 115 -12.28 3.11 9.74
N ASP A 116 -12.75 3.68 10.84
CA ASP A 116 -13.09 5.11 10.93
C ASP A 116 -11.87 6.02 10.88
N ASP A 117 -10.81 5.67 11.60
CA ASP A 117 -9.54 6.39 11.56
C ASP A 117 -8.89 6.30 10.17
N ALA A 118 -8.85 5.11 9.57
CA ALA A 118 -8.33 4.93 8.21
C ALA A 118 -9.11 5.73 7.16
N ARG A 119 -10.45 5.80 7.29
CA ARG A 119 -11.31 6.63 6.43
C ARG A 119 -10.99 8.12 6.56
N ARG A 120 -10.75 8.61 7.78
CA ARG A 120 -10.36 10.01 8.01
C ARG A 120 -9.01 10.29 7.38
N GLN A 121 -7.99 9.50 7.70
CA GLN A 121 -6.64 9.70 7.16
C GLN A 121 -6.58 9.57 5.63
N TYR A 122 -7.35 8.64 5.03
CA TYR A 122 -7.45 8.54 3.58
C TYR A 122 -8.09 9.78 2.96
N ARG A 123 -9.21 10.27 3.52
CA ARG A 123 -9.86 11.51 3.05
C ARG A 123 -8.93 12.72 3.18
N ASP A 124 -8.21 12.84 4.28
CA ASP A 124 -7.27 13.94 4.50
C ASP A 124 -6.13 13.90 3.47
N ALA A 125 -5.58 12.70 3.17
CA ALA A 125 -4.57 12.53 2.12
C ALA A 125 -5.10 12.89 0.72
N VAL A 126 -6.33 12.50 0.39
CA VAL A 126 -6.99 12.85 -0.88
C VAL A 126 -7.23 14.36 -0.98
N GLN A 127 -7.69 15.00 0.09
CA GLN A 127 -7.89 16.45 0.15
C GLN A 127 -6.57 17.21 0.02
N PHE A 128 -5.51 16.75 0.70
CA PHE A 128 -4.18 17.36 0.65
C PHE A 128 -3.56 17.34 -0.75
N LEU A 129 -3.75 16.26 -1.51
CA LEU A 129 -3.29 16.16 -2.89
C LEU A 129 -4.18 16.93 -3.88
N GLY A 130 -5.46 17.04 -3.58
CA GLY A 130 -6.47 17.51 -4.53
C GLY A 130 -6.86 16.43 -5.56
N LEU A 131 -7.94 16.68 -6.29
CA LEU A 131 -8.64 15.67 -7.10
C LEU A 131 -7.77 15.02 -8.18
N LEU A 132 -6.97 15.80 -8.91
CA LEU A 132 -6.19 15.30 -10.04
C LEU A 132 -5.03 14.40 -9.59
N GLN A 133 -4.26 14.85 -8.60
CA GLN A 133 -3.10 14.12 -8.10
C GLN A 133 -3.53 12.88 -7.30
N SER A 134 -4.56 12.99 -6.46
CA SER A 134 -5.12 11.82 -5.76
C SER A 134 -5.64 10.77 -6.74
N SER A 135 -6.37 11.18 -7.79
CA SER A 135 -6.83 10.26 -8.84
C SER A 135 -5.68 9.59 -9.61
N LEU A 136 -4.57 10.29 -9.85
CA LEU A 136 -3.38 9.72 -10.47
C LEU A 136 -2.73 8.67 -9.54
N VAL A 137 -2.52 9.03 -8.27
CA VAL A 137 -1.94 8.13 -7.26
C VAL A 137 -2.81 6.89 -7.10
N GLU A 138 -4.13 7.03 -6.98
CA GLU A 138 -5.03 5.88 -6.82
C GLU A 138 -5.00 4.95 -8.03
N ARG A 139 -5.11 5.49 -9.26
CA ARG A 139 -5.05 4.69 -10.49
C ARG A 139 -3.77 3.87 -10.58
N VAL A 140 -2.64 4.45 -10.22
CA VAL A 140 -1.35 3.76 -10.35
C VAL A 140 -1.07 2.85 -9.17
N VAL A 141 -1.18 3.35 -7.93
CA VAL A 141 -0.75 2.64 -6.72
C VAL A 141 -1.78 1.63 -6.22
N VAL A 142 -3.07 1.97 -6.30
CA VAL A 142 -4.18 1.11 -5.81
C VAL A 142 -4.68 0.20 -6.92
N HIS A 143 -4.99 0.77 -8.09
CA HIS A 143 -5.57 0.02 -9.22
C HIS A 143 -4.53 -0.61 -10.16
N ASP A 144 -3.24 -0.53 -9.80
CA ASP A 144 -2.13 -1.14 -10.53
C ASP A 144 -2.08 -0.77 -12.03
N GLN A 145 -2.58 0.41 -12.40
CA GLN A 145 -2.53 0.87 -13.78
C GLN A 145 -1.09 1.26 -14.16
N ALA A 146 -0.66 0.80 -15.34
CA ALA A 146 0.62 1.23 -15.90
C ALA A 146 0.56 2.72 -16.32
N ILE A 147 1.70 3.42 -16.22
CA ILE A 147 1.82 4.81 -16.69
C ILE A 147 1.42 4.96 -18.16
N SER A 148 1.68 3.97 -19.00
CA SER A 148 1.24 3.97 -20.41
C SER A 148 -0.28 3.95 -20.58
N THR A 149 -1.01 3.38 -19.63
CA THR A 149 -2.48 3.38 -19.63
C THR A 149 -3.02 4.75 -19.23
N VAL A 150 -2.39 5.40 -18.24
CA VAL A 150 -2.82 6.69 -17.71
C VAL A 150 -2.42 7.87 -18.62
N ALA A 151 -1.19 7.84 -19.15
CA ALA A 151 -0.62 8.93 -19.96
C ALA A 151 -0.81 8.75 -21.47
N GLY A 152 -1.24 7.56 -21.91
CA GLY A 152 -1.30 7.17 -23.32
C GLY A 152 0.07 6.79 -23.91
N LYS A 153 0.13 6.73 -25.25
CA LYS A 153 1.28 6.17 -25.99
C LYS A 153 2.50 7.10 -26.10
N SER A 154 2.34 8.40 -25.83
CA SER A 154 3.41 9.40 -26.01
C SER A 154 4.50 9.26 -24.94
N SER A 155 5.76 9.19 -25.37
CA SER A 155 6.90 9.13 -24.44
C SER A 155 6.97 10.37 -23.54
N ARG A 156 6.77 11.56 -24.10
CA ARG A 156 6.76 12.82 -23.33
C ARG A 156 5.63 12.85 -22.29
N ALA A 157 4.44 12.36 -22.66
CA ALA A 157 3.31 12.29 -21.73
C ALA A 157 3.63 11.34 -20.57
N ARG A 158 4.21 10.17 -20.86
CA ARG A 158 4.63 9.21 -19.82
C ARG A 158 5.65 9.82 -18.86
N THR A 159 6.69 10.48 -19.37
CA THR A 159 7.69 11.15 -18.50
C THR A 159 7.06 12.23 -17.63
N ARG A 160 6.15 13.04 -18.19
CA ARG A 160 5.43 14.06 -17.42
C ARG A 160 4.57 13.45 -16.31
N VAL A 161 3.76 12.44 -16.64
CA VAL A 161 2.88 11.76 -15.67
C VAL A 161 3.69 11.01 -14.61
N THR A 162 4.81 10.39 -14.98
CA THR A 162 5.73 9.80 -14.00
C THR A 162 6.25 10.85 -13.04
N ARG A 163 6.73 12.00 -13.53
CA ARG A 163 7.21 13.08 -12.65
C ARG A 163 6.10 13.61 -11.73
N GLU A 164 4.91 13.80 -12.27
CA GLU A 164 3.74 14.26 -11.50
C GLU A 164 3.33 13.27 -10.41
N LEU A 165 3.40 11.96 -10.70
CA LEU A 165 3.17 10.91 -9.71
C LEU A 165 4.23 10.93 -8.60
N LEU A 166 5.52 11.03 -8.96
CA LEU A 166 6.60 11.03 -7.98
C LEU A 166 6.55 12.28 -7.08
N ASP A 167 6.26 13.46 -7.64
CA ASP A 167 6.05 14.70 -6.87
C ASP A 167 4.85 14.58 -5.91
N ALA A 168 3.73 13.99 -6.35
CA ALA A 168 2.60 13.73 -5.48
C ALA A 168 2.96 12.78 -4.32
N LEU A 169 3.80 11.76 -4.58
CA LEU A 169 4.28 10.84 -3.54
C LEU A 169 5.27 11.50 -2.58
N ASP A 170 6.14 12.39 -3.04
CA ASP A 170 7.01 13.18 -2.15
C ASP A 170 6.19 14.08 -1.23
N ARG A 171 5.15 14.73 -1.77
CA ARG A 171 4.20 15.52 -0.98
C ARG A 171 3.46 14.67 0.05
N LEU A 172 3.01 13.47 -0.34
CA LEU A 172 2.40 12.53 0.62
C LEU A 172 3.41 12.07 1.68
N ALA A 173 4.66 11.84 1.33
CA ALA A 173 5.70 11.47 2.28
C ALA A 173 5.87 12.56 3.35
N VAL A 174 5.88 13.83 2.96
CA VAL A 174 5.89 14.96 3.91
C VAL A 174 4.62 15.00 4.76
N HIS A 175 3.44 14.87 4.13
CA HIS A 175 2.16 14.88 4.82
C HIS A 175 2.05 13.77 5.89
N PHE A 176 2.60 12.59 5.59
CA PHE A 176 2.61 11.45 6.50
C PHE A 176 3.74 11.47 7.53
N GLY A 177 4.63 12.48 7.51
CA GLY A 177 5.80 12.55 8.38
C GLY A 177 6.89 11.52 8.05
N LEU A 178 6.89 10.97 6.84
CA LEU A 178 7.87 9.99 6.35
C LEU A 178 9.12 10.65 5.74
N SER A 179 9.07 11.96 5.49
CA SER A 179 10.19 12.78 5.03
C SER A 179 10.10 14.16 5.66
N SER A 180 11.23 14.68 6.14
CA SER A 180 11.35 16.07 6.63
C SER A 180 11.80 17.05 5.53
N THR A 181 12.26 16.53 4.39
CA THR A 181 12.71 17.32 3.25
C THR A 181 11.51 17.74 2.39
N LYS A 182 11.40 19.06 2.12
CA LYS A 182 10.42 19.60 1.16
C LYS A 182 10.60 18.92 -0.21
N PRO A 183 9.49 18.63 -0.94
CA PRO A 183 9.56 18.12 -2.31
C PRO A 183 10.39 19.06 -3.18
N LYS A 184 11.23 18.49 -4.06
CA LYS A 184 12.16 19.22 -4.94
C LYS A 184 11.44 19.87 -6.12
#